data_AF-A0A1Y3BHH4-F1
#
_entry.id   AF-A0A1Y3BHH4-F1
#
_cell.length_a   1.000
_cell.length_b   1.000
_cell.length_c   1.000
_cell.angle_alpha   90.00
_cell.angle_beta   90.00
_cell.angle_gamma   90.00
#
_symmetry.space_group_name_H-M   'P 1'
#
loop_
_entity.id
_entity.type
_entity.pdbx_description
1 polymer ?
#
loop_
_entity_poly.entity_id
_entity_poly.type
_entity_poly.pdbx_seq_one_letter_code
_entity_poly.pdbx_strand_id
1 'polypeptide(L)'
;MVGFEHTKGSFTYVAESEITTVSVLSKDDQIFCDVNIVEEPLKIPLDSAAIFRFDANFQFRSDPVRIVLNKTSYEYEPDNRISLGLINVIKFGSNFVAMPSSLHYYMGQRDFSASMQSYTQSTLNMNTLTNNGEKSRIFQRNPNNIVSFSFSVYALNFEENIERNISVQLDVFVGKRS
;
A
#
# COMPACT_ATOMS: atom_id res chain seq x y z
N MET A 1 -28.23 -20.31 25.44
CA MET A 1 -28.11 -20.75 26.84
C MET A 1 -27.17 -19.76 27.51
N VAL A 2 -27.68 -19.02 28.50
CA VAL A 2 -27.07 -17.78 29.01
C VAL A 2 -26.18 -18.09 30.21
N GLY A 3 -24.96 -17.53 30.22
CA GLY A 3 -24.15 -17.39 31.43
C GLY A 3 -24.24 -15.93 31.91
N PHE A 4 -24.65 -15.73 33.16
CA PHE A 4 -24.71 -14.43 33.80
C PHE A 4 -23.64 -14.42 34.89
N GLU A 5 -22.65 -13.55 34.80
CA GLU A 5 -21.76 -13.28 35.93
C GLU A 5 -22.16 -11.98 36.61
N HIS A 6 -22.42 -12.09 37.90
CA HIS A 6 -22.86 -11.02 38.77
C HIS A 6 -21.66 -10.23 39.31
N THR A 7 -21.62 -8.91 39.09
CA THR A 7 -20.95 -7.99 40.02
C THR A 7 -21.76 -6.69 40.11
N LYS A 8 -22.02 -6.23 41.35
CA LYS A 8 -22.88 -5.08 41.68
C LYS A 8 -22.35 -3.78 41.04
N GLY A 9 -23.25 -3.07 40.33
CA GLY A 9 -23.29 -1.61 40.44
C GLY A 9 -22.80 -0.79 39.25
N SER A 10 -23.20 -1.10 38.02
CA SER A 10 -23.36 -0.11 36.93
C SER A 10 -23.97 -0.81 35.71
N PHE A 11 -25.11 -0.33 35.23
CA PHE A 11 -25.65 -0.79 33.94
C PHE A 11 -24.93 -0.01 32.84
N THR A 12 -23.94 -0.62 32.20
CA THR A 12 -23.51 -0.18 30.88
C THR A 12 -24.27 -1.01 29.86
N TYR A 13 -25.31 -0.42 29.27
CA TYR A 13 -25.89 -0.96 28.05
C TYR A 13 -24.87 -0.76 26.92
N VAL A 14 -24.20 -1.82 26.52
CA VAL A 14 -23.55 -1.87 25.21
C VAL A 14 -24.64 -2.32 24.25
N ALA A 15 -25.09 -1.43 23.38
CA ALA A 15 -26.09 -1.76 22.38
C ALA A 15 -25.57 -2.91 21.50
N GLU A 16 -26.30 -4.03 21.46
CA GLU A 16 -26.11 -5.03 20.41
C GLU A 16 -26.75 -4.48 19.15
N SER A 17 -25.92 -3.96 18.24
CA SER A 17 -26.34 -3.74 16.84
C SER A 17 -26.41 -5.10 16.16
N GLU A 18 -27.60 -5.45 15.67
CA GLU A 18 -27.86 -6.65 14.88
C GLU A 18 -26.92 -6.67 13.65
N ILE A 19 -25.96 -7.60 13.63
CA ILE A 19 -25.02 -7.75 12.51
C ILE A 19 -25.72 -8.61 11.44
N THR A 20 -26.35 -7.96 10.47
CA THR A 20 -26.89 -8.66 9.31
C THR A 20 -25.74 -9.05 8.37
N THR A 21 -25.31 -10.32 8.41
CA THR A 21 -24.32 -10.84 7.47
C THR A 21 -24.97 -11.01 6.10
N VAL A 22 -24.68 -10.10 5.17
CA VAL A 22 -25.07 -10.26 3.76
C VAL A 22 -24.07 -11.21 3.09
N SER A 23 -24.51 -12.41 2.75
CA SER A 23 -23.73 -13.35 1.93
C SER A 23 -23.62 -12.83 0.50
N VAL A 24 -22.43 -12.39 0.10
CA VAL A 24 -22.14 -11.94 -1.27
C VAL A 24 -21.80 -13.16 -2.12
N LEU A 25 -22.46 -13.32 -3.28
CA LEU A 25 -22.12 -14.39 -4.22
C LEU A 25 -20.72 -14.14 -4.80
N SER A 26 -19.90 -15.18 -4.94
CA SER A 26 -18.51 -15.08 -5.42
C SER A 26 -18.35 -14.42 -6.80
N LYS A 27 -19.40 -14.43 -7.62
CA LYS A 27 -19.44 -13.78 -8.94
C LYS A 27 -19.51 -12.24 -8.86
N ASP A 28 -19.99 -11.71 -7.74
CA ASP A 28 -20.14 -10.27 -7.48
C ASP A 28 -18.93 -9.67 -6.75
N ASP A 29 -17.92 -10.49 -6.45
CA ASP A 29 -16.72 -10.09 -5.71
C ASP A 29 -15.46 -9.98 -6.58
N GLN A 30 -15.61 -9.45 -7.80
CA GLN A 30 -14.44 -9.17 -8.65
C GLN A 30 -13.60 -8.04 -8.04
N ILE A 31 -12.30 -8.31 -7.91
CA ILE A 31 -11.28 -7.36 -7.46
C ILE A 31 -10.68 -6.73 -8.70
N PHE A 32 -10.77 -5.40 -8.81
CA PHE A 32 -10.07 -4.65 -9.83
C PHE A 32 -9.09 -3.66 -9.19
N CYS A 33 -7.87 -3.64 -9.71
CA CYS A 33 -6.80 -2.74 -9.30
C CYS A 33 -6.09 -2.23 -10.55
N ASP A 34 -5.99 -0.92 -10.68
CA ASP A 34 -5.23 -0.25 -11.73
C ASP A 34 -4.26 0.75 -11.10
N VAL A 35 -3.03 0.83 -11.61
CA VAL A 35 -1.96 1.66 -11.04
C VAL A 35 -1.44 2.61 -12.09
N ASN A 36 -1.39 3.90 -11.76
CA ASN A 36 -0.87 4.93 -12.64
C ASN A 36 0.22 5.73 -11.94
N ILE A 37 1.40 5.82 -12.55
CA ILE A 37 2.45 6.73 -12.08
C ILE A 37 2.03 8.16 -12.42
N VAL A 38 2.03 9.04 -11.42
CA VAL A 38 1.62 10.45 -11.53
C VAL A 38 2.83 11.37 -11.56
N GLU A 39 3.90 11.00 -10.86
CA GLU A 39 5.14 11.75 -10.80
C GLU A 39 6.32 10.79 -10.92
N GLU A 40 7.07 10.92 -12.01
CA GLU A 40 8.23 10.08 -12.34
C GLU A 40 9.44 10.98 -12.59
N PRO A 41 10.31 11.19 -11.59
CA PRO A 41 11.52 11.96 -11.79
C PRO A 41 12.42 11.31 -12.85
N LEU A 42 12.82 12.08 -13.86
CA LEU A 42 13.71 11.61 -14.93
C LEU A 42 15.15 11.38 -14.46
N LYS A 43 15.53 11.92 -13.29
CA LYS A 43 16.88 11.85 -12.74
C LYS A 43 16.82 11.74 -11.23
N ILE A 44 17.78 11.03 -10.66
CA ILE A 44 18.00 10.94 -9.22
C ILE A 44 19.24 11.77 -8.88
N PRO A 45 19.12 12.86 -8.11
CA PRO A 45 20.28 13.63 -7.66
C PRO A 45 21.14 12.78 -6.70
N LEU A 46 22.47 12.96 -6.73
CA LEU A 46 23.41 12.22 -5.88
C LEU A 46 23.30 12.60 -4.40
N ASP A 47 22.87 13.83 -4.11
CA ASP A 47 22.82 14.45 -2.80
C ASP A 47 21.40 14.51 -2.20
N SER A 48 20.40 14.01 -2.92
CA SER A 48 19.00 14.09 -2.51
C SER A 48 18.20 12.89 -3.01
N ALA A 49 16.91 12.87 -2.68
CA ALA A 49 15.99 11.80 -3.07
C ALA A 49 15.18 12.20 -4.30
N ALA A 50 15.01 11.28 -5.25
CA ALA A 50 13.93 11.35 -6.22
C ALA A 50 12.65 10.83 -5.57
N ILE A 51 11.57 11.61 -5.64
CA ILE A 51 10.27 11.25 -5.08
C ILE A 51 9.35 10.83 -6.22
N PHE A 52 8.90 9.59 -6.17
CA PHE A 52 7.92 9.04 -7.11
C PHE A 52 6.53 9.11 -6.47
N ARG A 53 5.51 9.35 -7.29
CA ARG A 53 4.10 9.29 -6.85
C ARG A 53 3.29 8.45 -7.80
N PHE A 54 2.39 7.65 -7.24
CA PHE A 54 1.48 6.82 -8.00
C PHE A 54 0.12 6.75 -7.34
N ASP A 55 -0.89 6.55 -8.18
CA ASP A 55 -2.28 6.39 -7.80
C ASP A 55 -2.73 4.97 -8.10
N ALA A 56 -3.25 4.27 -7.09
CA ALA A 56 -3.91 2.98 -7.28
C ALA A 56 -5.43 3.17 -7.20
N ASN A 57 -6.14 2.78 -8.26
CA ASN A 57 -7.59 2.70 -8.29
C ASN A 57 -8.04 1.32 -7.83
N PHE A 58 -8.68 1.25 -6.67
CA PHE A 58 -9.11 -0.01 -6.08
C PHE A 58 -10.64 -0.17 -6.12
N GLN A 59 -11.13 -1.19 -6.81
CA GLN A 59 -12.56 -1.54 -6.85
C GLN A 59 -12.75 -2.92 -6.24
N PHE A 60 -12.78 -2.95 -4.91
CA PHE A 60 -13.16 -4.08 -4.07
C PHE A 60 -14.02 -3.55 -2.91
N ARG A 61 -14.62 -4.42 -2.09
CA ARG A 61 -15.38 -3.97 -0.90
C ARG A 61 -14.49 -3.85 0.33
N SER A 62 -13.83 -4.94 0.70
CA SER A 62 -12.96 -4.98 1.86
C SER A 62 -11.93 -6.08 1.68
N ASP A 63 -10.70 -5.69 1.39
CA ASP A 63 -9.62 -6.63 1.08
C ASP A 63 -8.28 -6.16 1.63
N PRO A 64 -7.39 -7.10 1.95
CA PRO A 64 -6.04 -6.74 2.33
C PRO A 64 -5.27 -6.17 1.13
N VAL A 65 -4.57 -5.06 1.35
CA VAL A 65 -3.69 -4.45 0.35
C VAL A 65 -2.25 -4.49 0.84
N ARG A 66 -1.36 -4.93 -0.05
CA ARG A 66 0.09 -4.89 0.15
C ARG A 66 0.75 -4.32 -1.08
N ILE A 67 1.71 -3.44 -0.88
CA ILE A 67 2.52 -2.86 -1.95
C ILE A 67 3.97 -3.26 -1.70
N VAL A 68 4.65 -3.72 -2.73
CA VAL A 68 6.07 -4.05 -2.68
C VAL A 68 6.79 -3.28 -3.77
N LEU A 69 7.86 -2.60 -3.39
CA LEU A 69 8.80 -1.95 -4.27
C LEU A 69 10.11 -2.72 -4.20
N ASN A 70 10.58 -3.18 -5.35
CA ASN A 70 11.81 -3.93 -5.50
C ASN A 70 12.79 -3.19 -6.40
N LYS A 71 14.07 -3.17 -6.03
CA LYS A 71 15.14 -2.89 -6.99
C LYS A 71 15.20 -4.07 -7.95
N THR A 72 15.08 -3.82 -9.26
CA THR A 72 15.32 -4.86 -10.25
C THR A 72 16.83 -4.92 -10.51
N SER A 73 17.57 -5.67 -9.70
CA SER A 73 18.98 -5.94 -9.98
C SER A 73 19.11 -7.19 -10.85
N TYR A 74 19.90 -7.11 -11.91
CA TYR A 74 20.46 -8.31 -12.54
C TYR A 74 21.49 -8.94 -11.59
N GLU A 75 21.72 -10.24 -11.71
CA GLU A 75 22.57 -11.09 -10.82
C GLU A 75 24.01 -10.57 -10.62
N TYR A 76 24.46 -9.58 -11.40
CA TYR A 76 25.80 -8.99 -11.38
C TYR A 76 25.82 -7.47 -11.17
N GLU A 77 24.67 -6.81 -10.93
CA GLU A 77 24.69 -5.39 -10.63
C GLU A 77 25.10 -5.14 -9.18
N PRO A 78 26.05 -4.22 -8.92
CA PRO A 78 26.44 -3.92 -7.56
C PRO A 78 25.22 -3.47 -6.74
N ASP A 79 25.13 -4.00 -5.51
CA ASP A 79 24.12 -3.64 -4.51
C ASP A 79 24.06 -2.13 -4.23
N ASN A 80 25.12 -1.42 -4.64
CA ASN A 80 25.47 -0.07 -4.21
C ASN A 80 25.07 1.04 -5.20
N ARG A 81 24.08 0.82 -6.07
CA ARG A 81 23.63 1.86 -7.01
C ARG A 81 22.62 2.84 -6.42
N ILE A 82 21.56 2.27 -5.86
CA ILE A 82 20.45 3.00 -5.28
C ILE A 82 20.05 2.38 -3.95
N SER A 83 19.35 3.17 -3.14
CA SER A 83 18.69 2.71 -1.94
C SER A 83 17.23 3.13 -1.96
N LEU A 84 16.33 2.23 -1.59
CA LEU A 84 14.90 2.49 -1.56
C LEU A 84 14.47 3.17 -0.25
N GLY A 85 13.56 4.13 -0.39
CA GLY A 85 12.83 4.75 0.70
C GLY A 85 11.60 3.95 1.13
N LEU A 86 10.91 4.47 2.13
CA LEU A 86 9.63 3.93 2.56
C LEU A 86 8.53 4.30 1.57
N ILE A 87 7.62 3.35 1.31
CA ILE A 87 6.35 3.64 0.65
C ILE A 87 5.42 4.29 1.69
N ASN A 88 4.84 5.43 1.34
CA ASN A 88 3.94 6.19 2.20
C ASN A 88 2.59 6.39 1.53
N VAL A 89 1.53 6.35 2.33
CA VAL A 89 0.19 6.76 1.89
C VAL A 89 0.12 8.29 1.95
N ILE A 90 -0.19 8.93 0.83
CA ILE A 90 -0.39 10.38 0.76
C ILE A 90 -1.84 10.73 1.08
N LYS A 91 -2.78 10.03 0.43
CA LYS A 91 -4.20 10.40 0.48
C LYS A 91 -5.08 9.20 0.19
N PHE A 92 -6.14 9.07 0.97
CA PHE A 92 -7.27 8.21 0.65
C PHE A 92 -8.31 8.97 -0.17
N GLY A 93 -8.85 8.33 -1.19
CA GLY A 93 -10.04 8.77 -1.89
C GLY A 93 -11.25 8.78 -0.94
N SER A 94 -12.26 9.58 -1.29
CA SER A 94 -13.43 9.82 -0.43
C SER A 94 -14.24 8.58 -0.10
N ASN A 95 -14.12 7.52 -0.90
CA ASN A 95 -14.83 6.27 -0.68
C ASN A 95 -14.07 5.28 0.22
N PHE A 96 -12.81 5.53 0.56
CA PHE A 96 -12.08 4.64 1.46
C PHE A 96 -12.23 5.06 2.92
N VAL A 97 -12.60 4.09 3.73
CA VAL A 97 -12.49 4.18 5.18
C VAL A 97 -11.36 3.25 5.59
N ALA A 98 -10.21 3.85 5.91
CA ALA A 98 -9.06 3.15 6.42
C ALA A 98 -9.19 3.04 7.95
N MET A 99 -8.95 1.86 8.52
CA MET A 99 -8.81 1.67 9.97
C MET A 99 -7.42 1.10 10.25
N PRO A 100 -6.53 1.83 10.94
CA PRO A 100 -6.70 3.19 11.47
C PRO A 100 -6.78 4.26 10.37
N SER A 101 -7.57 5.32 10.58
CA SER A 101 -7.76 6.39 9.58
C SER A 101 -6.56 7.32 9.42
N SER A 102 -5.64 7.31 10.38
CA SER A 102 -4.42 8.11 10.33
C SER A 102 -3.37 7.46 9.44
N LEU A 103 -2.83 8.23 8.50
CA LEU A 103 -1.81 7.82 7.54
C LEU A 103 -0.54 7.29 8.21
N HIS A 104 -0.21 7.78 9.41
CA HIS A 104 0.98 7.41 10.16
C HIS A 104 0.99 5.94 10.62
N TYR A 105 -0.15 5.25 10.60
CA TYR A 105 -0.21 3.82 10.92
C TYR A 105 0.20 2.93 9.74
N TYR A 106 0.24 3.48 8.53
CA TYR A 106 0.65 2.79 7.32
C TYR A 106 2.12 3.10 7.02
N MET A 107 3.01 2.65 7.91
CA MET A 107 4.44 2.73 7.67
C MET A 107 4.95 1.45 7.01
N GLY A 108 5.67 1.62 5.91
CA GLY A 108 6.35 0.51 5.26
C GLY A 108 7.49 -0.07 6.11
N GLN A 109 7.95 -1.23 5.69
CA GLN A 109 9.19 -1.87 6.14
C GLN A 109 10.19 -1.87 4.98
N ARG A 110 11.48 -1.94 5.29
CA ARG A 110 12.53 -2.07 4.28
C ARG A 110 13.47 -3.19 4.63
N ASP A 111 13.95 -3.87 3.60
CA ASP A 111 14.94 -4.91 3.74
C ASP A 111 16.28 -4.43 3.19
N PHE A 112 17.33 -4.75 3.94
CA PHE A 112 18.70 -4.40 3.58
C PHE A 112 19.21 -5.26 2.42
N SER A 113 20.13 -4.68 1.64
CA SER A 113 20.98 -5.43 0.72
C SER A 113 21.87 -6.43 1.47
N ALA A 114 22.44 -7.39 0.74
CA ALA A 114 23.43 -8.31 1.31
C ALA A 114 24.66 -7.55 1.85
N SER A 115 25.04 -6.45 1.19
CA SER A 115 26.11 -5.55 1.64
C SER A 115 25.76 -4.71 2.87
N MET A 116 24.49 -4.65 3.29
CA MET A 116 23.95 -3.75 4.33
C MET A 116 24.19 -2.25 4.08
N GLN A 117 24.55 -1.87 2.85
CA GLN A 117 24.83 -0.48 2.48
C GLN A 117 23.62 0.22 1.84
N SER A 118 22.59 -0.52 1.46
CA SER A 118 21.39 0.01 0.82
C SER A 118 20.15 -0.80 1.21
N TYR A 119 18.97 -0.27 0.86
CA TYR A 119 17.71 -1.00 0.93
C TYR A 119 17.29 -1.44 -0.47
N THR A 120 17.02 -2.73 -0.65
CA THR A 120 16.69 -3.35 -1.95
C THR A 120 15.21 -3.63 -2.12
N GLN A 121 14.47 -3.71 -1.01
CA GLN A 121 13.03 -3.88 -0.99
C GLN A 121 12.38 -2.93 0.01
N SER A 122 11.19 -2.44 -0.32
CA SER A 122 10.31 -1.67 0.54
C SER A 122 8.90 -2.23 0.44
N THR A 123 8.28 -2.56 1.57
CA THR A 123 6.95 -3.18 1.62
C THR A 123 6.02 -2.34 2.48
N LEU A 124 4.86 -1.98 1.95
CA LEU A 124 3.76 -1.39 2.72
C LEU A 124 2.63 -2.40 2.88
N ASN A 125 2.31 -2.74 4.13
CA ASN A 125 1.14 -3.55 4.45
C ASN A 125 0.05 -2.61 4.97
N MET A 126 -1.09 -2.54 4.27
CA MET A 126 -2.21 -1.70 4.68
C MET A 126 -3.28 -2.47 5.44
N ASN A 127 -3.04 -3.76 5.71
CA ASN A 127 -4.06 -4.69 6.19
C ASN A 127 -5.33 -4.53 5.33
N THR A 128 -6.51 -4.64 5.95
CA THR A 128 -7.79 -4.48 5.29
C THR A 128 -8.09 -3.01 5.00
N LEU A 129 -8.22 -2.68 3.72
CA LEU A 129 -8.82 -1.43 3.27
C LEU A 129 -10.30 -1.67 2.99
N THR A 130 -11.19 -0.74 3.36
CA THR A 130 -12.63 -0.85 3.05
C THR A 130 -13.06 0.30 2.15
N ASN A 131 -13.76 -0.06 1.07
CA ASN A 131 -14.33 0.86 0.10
C ASN A 131 -15.84 0.89 0.28
N ASN A 132 -16.37 2.06 0.65
CA ASN A 132 -17.80 2.31 0.82
C ASN A 132 -18.44 2.88 -0.45
N GLY A 133 -17.67 3.07 -1.51
CA GLY A 133 -18.15 3.50 -2.81
C GLY A 133 -18.83 2.38 -3.58
N GLU A 134 -19.57 2.75 -4.62
CA GLU A 134 -20.12 1.76 -5.54
C GLU A 134 -18.99 0.99 -6.24
N LYS A 135 -19.09 -0.36 -6.21
CA LYS A 135 -18.42 -1.19 -7.21
C LYS A 135 -19.02 -0.82 -8.55
N SER A 136 -18.22 -0.18 -9.40
CA SER A 136 -18.62 0.08 -10.77
C SER A 136 -18.95 -1.27 -11.41
N ARG A 137 -20.23 -1.55 -11.68
CA ARG A 137 -20.68 -2.77 -12.39
C ARG A 137 -20.08 -2.88 -13.80
N ILE A 138 -19.54 -1.76 -14.29
CA ILE A 138 -18.92 -1.57 -15.59
C ILE A 138 -17.39 -1.47 -15.52
N PHE A 139 -16.78 -1.72 -14.35
CA PHE A 139 -15.32 -1.61 -14.10
C PHE A 139 -14.69 -0.25 -14.45
N GLN A 140 -15.51 0.76 -14.76
CA GLN A 140 -15.01 2.10 -15.06
C GLN A 140 -14.34 2.71 -13.83
N ARG A 141 -13.16 3.28 -14.06
CA ARG A 141 -12.31 3.91 -13.06
C ARG A 141 -13.11 4.97 -12.28
N ASN A 142 -13.35 4.71 -10.99
CA ASN A 142 -14.03 5.67 -10.11
C ASN A 142 -12.98 6.59 -9.47
N PRO A 143 -12.98 7.91 -9.72
CA PRO A 143 -11.97 8.83 -9.19
C PRO A 143 -11.98 8.93 -7.66
N ASN A 144 -13.10 8.57 -7.02
CA ASN A 144 -13.22 8.54 -5.55
C ASN A 144 -12.63 7.26 -4.94
N ASN A 145 -12.32 6.25 -5.76
CA ASN A 145 -11.72 4.97 -5.38
C ASN A 145 -10.20 4.96 -5.64
N ILE A 146 -9.54 6.11 -5.56
CA ILE A 146 -8.08 6.22 -5.70
C ILE A 146 -7.42 6.34 -4.32
N VAL A 147 -6.34 5.60 -4.10
CA VAL A 147 -5.40 5.86 -3.01
C VAL A 147 -4.08 6.30 -3.62
N SER A 148 -3.56 7.43 -3.16
CA SER A 148 -2.31 8.02 -3.65
C SER A 148 -1.16 7.66 -2.73
N PHE A 149 -0.03 7.30 -3.32
CA PHE A 149 1.17 6.85 -2.63
C PHE A 149 2.41 7.59 -3.11
N SER A 150 3.45 7.56 -2.29
CA SER A 150 4.81 7.97 -2.69
C SER A 150 5.86 7.01 -2.19
N PHE A 151 6.99 6.99 -2.87
CA PHE A 151 8.22 6.40 -2.38
C PHE A 151 9.40 7.26 -2.83
N SER A 152 10.49 7.20 -2.09
CA SER A 152 11.75 7.85 -2.48
C SER A 152 12.77 6.85 -2.98
N VAL A 153 13.62 7.28 -3.91
CA VAL A 153 14.80 6.55 -4.34
C VAL A 153 16.01 7.45 -4.16
N TYR A 154 17.05 6.92 -3.53
CA TYR A 154 18.30 7.61 -3.26
C TYR A 154 19.39 7.02 -4.13
N ALA A 155 20.13 7.86 -4.85
CA ALA A 155 21.36 7.43 -5.51
C ALA A 155 22.45 7.32 -4.45
N LEU A 156 23.21 6.23 -4.46
CA LEU A 156 24.37 6.13 -3.59
C LEU A 156 25.56 6.85 -4.23
N ASN A 157 26.32 7.58 -3.41
CA ASN A 157 27.40 8.46 -3.86
C ASN A 157 28.65 7.68 -4.27
N PHE A 158 28.56 6.99 -5.41
CA PHE A 158 29.67 6.34 -6.09
C PHE A 158 29.73 6.89 -7.52
N GLU A 159 30.92 7.29 -7.98
CA GLU A 159 31.11 7.88 -9.32
C GLU A 159 30.60 6.95 -10.44
N GLU A 160 30.72 5.64 -10.24
CA GLU A 160 30.27 4.60 -11.18
C GLU A 160 28.76 4.59 -11.45
N ASN A 161 27.96 5.22 -10.58
CA ASN A 161 26.51 5.31 -10.67
C ASN A 161 26.03 6.48 -11.54
N ILE A 162 26.91 7.43 -11.88
CA ILE A 162 26.57 8.59 -12.69
C ILE A 162 26.15 8.13 -14.10
N GLU A 163 25.05 8.70 -14.61
CA GLU A 163 24.47 8.39 -15.94
C GLU A 163 24.02 6.93 -16.13
N ARG A 164 23.92 6.15 -15.05
CA ARG A 164 23.38 4.80 -15.11
C ARG A 164 21.85 4.80 -15.06
N ASN A 165 21.25 3.98 -15.92
CA ASN A 165 19.83 3.69 -15.82
C ASN A 165 19.57 2.82 -14.60
N ILE A 166 18.42 3.07 -13.98
CA ILE A 166 17.92 2.29 -12.85
C ILE A 166 16.52 1.82 -13.20
N SER A 167 16.19 0.63 -12.71
CA SER A 167 14.86 0.08 -12.84
C SER A 167 14.38 -0.34 -11.46
N VAL A 168 13.12 -0.04 -11.18
CA VAL A 168 12.42 -0.45 -9.97
C VAL A 168 11.10 -1.07 -10.39
N GLN A 169 10.70 -2.11 -9.68
CA GLN A 169 9.43 -2.80 -9.90
C GLN A 169 8.51 -2.50 -8.72
N LEU A 170 7.30 -2.05 -9.05
CA LEU A 170 6.23 -1.80 -8.10
C LEU A 170 5.13 -2.84 -8.31
N ASP A 171 4.89 -3.65 -7.29
CA ASP A 171 3.85 -4.67 -7.30
C ASP A 171 2.77 -4.30 -6.27
N VAL A 172 1.51 -4.25 -6.71
CA VAL A 172 0.34 -4.00 -5.86
C VAL A 172 -0.49 -5.28 -5.76
N PHE A 173 -0.61 -5.78 -4.55
CA PHE A 173 -1.35 -7.00 -4.23
C PHE A 173 -2.65 -6.65 -3.52
N VAL A 174 -3.75 -7.23 -3.99
CA VAL A 174 -5.08 -7.09 -3.38
C VAL A 174 -5.65 -8.50 -3.17
N GLY A 175 -6.17 -8.77 -1.97
CA GLY A 175 -6.77 -10.06 -1.61
C GLY A 175 -5.83 -10.99 -0.85
N LYS A 176 -6.32 -12.21 -0.52
CA LYS A 176 -5.60 -13.14 0.36
C LYS A 176 -4.21 -13.50 -0.19
N ARG A 177 -3.21 -13.44 0.68
CA ARG A 177 -1.86 -13.98 0.44
C ARG A 177 -2.00 -15.47 0.10
N SER A 178 -1.78 -15.83 -1.16
CA SER A 178 -1.48 -17.20 -1.57
C SER A 178 0.02 -17.43 -1.52
#